data_AF-A0A7R9XTS9-F1
#
_entry.id   AF-A0A7R9XTS9-F1
#
_cell.length_a   1.000
_cell.length_b   1.000
_cell.length_c   1.000
_cell.angle_alpha   90.00
_cell.angle_beta   90.00
_cell.angle_gamma   90.00
#
_symmetry.space_group_name_H-M   'P 1'
#
loop_
_entity.id
_entity.type
_entity.pdbx_description
1 polymer ?
#
loop_
_entity_poly.entity_id
_entity_poly.type
_entity_poly.pdbx_seq_one_letter_code
_entity_poly.pdbx_strand_id
1 'polypeptide(L)'
;RLEGTHRRAMHAALTFSNAVASKTALARGSTTASPARGAFIVRAAQNKVARTRLSQKERLYNKARKSEITTRMKKVFVNASELMAADACTEADISGLETLISEATKSVDKAVARGILHKNTGARRKARMSKYKQELRRDKGLLTA
;
A
#
# COMPACT_ATOMS: atom_id res chain seq x y z
N ARG A 1 -43.31 28.76 -52.44
CA ARG A 1 -44.25 27.63 -52.32
C ARG A 1 -44.01 26.98 -50.95
N LEU A 2 -44.87 27.34 -49.99
CA LEU A 2 -45.36 26.63 -48.79
C LEU A 2 -44.91 25.16 -48.65
N GLU A 3 -44.69 24.50 -47.51
CA GLU A 3 -44.74 24.65 -46.02
C GLU A 3 -44.11 23.31 -45.52
N GLY A 4 -43.42 23.14 -44.40
CA GLY A 4 -43.87 23.28 -43.01
C GLY A 4 -42.91 22.43 -42.13
N THR A 5 -42.25 22.99 -41.11
CA THR A 5 -42.68 23.18 -39.70
C THR A 5 -42.40 22.00 -38.75
N HIS A 6 -41.36 22.22 -37.93
CA HIS A 6 -41.22 22.04 -36.47
C HIS A 6 -41.67 20.75 -35.73
N ARG A 7 -40.79 20.29 -34.83
CA ARG A 7 -41.05 19.95 -33.40
C ARG A 7 -39.72 19.61 -32.72
N ARG A 8 -39.01 20.56 -32.11
CA ARG A 8 -39.10 21.14 -30.75
C ARG A 8 -38.85 20.14 -29.61
N ALA A 9 -37.82 20.46 -28.83
CA ALA A 9 -37.30 19.79 -27.63
C ALA A 9 -38.34 19.61 -26.51
N MET A 10 -38.14 18.57 -25.69
CA MET A 10 -38.81 18.40 -24.40
C MET A 10 -37.83 17.86 -23.35
N HIS A 11 -37.22 18.77 -22.57
CA HIS A 11 -36.73 18.43 -21.24
C HIS A 11 -37.92 18.49 -20.29
N ALA A 12 -38.32 17.34 -19.74
CA ALA A 12 -39.38 17.27 -18.74
C ALA A 12 -38.82 17.59 -17.35
N ALA A 13 -39.11 18.79 -16.86
CA ALA A 13 -39.06 19.10 -15.44
C ALA A 13 -40.31 18.50 -14.77
N LEU A 14 -40.12 17.57 -13.84
CA LEU A 14 -41.20 17.08 -12.98
C LEU A 14 -41.04 17.72 -11.60
N THR A 15 -41.79 18.80 -11.39
CA THR A 15 -42.15 19.31 -10.07
C THR A 15 -43.25 18.42 -9.50
N PHE A 16 -43.18 18.11 -8.20
CA PHE A 16 -44.36 17.63 -7.49
C PHE A 16 -44.57 18.47 -6.24
N SER A 17 -45.63 19.27 -6.31
CA SER A 17 -46.17 20.08 -5.23
C SER A 17 -47.16 19.25 -4.42
N ASN A 18 -46.98 19.27 -3.11
CA ASN A 18 -47.97 19.20 -2.02
C ASN A 18 -49.32 18.49 -2.23
N ALA A 19 -49.59 17.50 -1.38
CA ALA A 19 -50.95 17.15 -0.97
C ALA A 19 -50.96 16.82 0.54
N VAL A 20 -51.49 17.75 1.33
CA VAL A 20 -51.95 17.52 2.70
C VAL A 20 -53.39 17.03 2.62
N ALA A 21 -53.66 15.83 3.13
CA ALA A 21 -55.01 15.42 3.50
C ALA A 21 -54.94 14.61 4.80
N SER A 22 -55.51 15.20 5.84
CA SER A 22 -55.69 14.65 7.18
C SER A 22 -56.82 13.62 7.21
N LYS A 23 -56.67 12.58 8.05
CA LYS A 23 -57.70 12.07 8.99
C LYS A 23 -57.17 10.89 9.84
N THR A 24 -56.96 11.20 11.11
CA THR A 24 -57.18 10.43 12.35
C THR A 24 -57.32 8.88 12.33
N ALA A 25 -56.31 8.25 12.94
CA ALA A 25 -56.32 7.21 13.99
C ALA A 25 -57.22 5.96 13.86
N LEU A 26 -56.61 4.77 13.97
CA LEU A 26 -56.84 3.82 15.09
C LEU A 26 -55.88 2.61 15.01
N ALA A 27 -55.61 2.04 16.19
CA ALA A 27 -54.97 0.76 16.51
C ALA A 27 -53.43 0.65 16.42
N ARG A 28 -52.81 0.86 17.59
CA ARG A 28 -51.53 0.26 17.98
C ARG A 28 -51.62 -1.27 17.82
N GLY A 29 -50.89 -1.80 16.86
CA GLY A 29 -50.43 -3.19 16.86
C GLY A 29 -48.93 -3.17 16.61
N SER A 30 -48.14 -3.01 17.68
CA SER A 30 -46.70 -3.29 17.59
C SER A 30 -46.54 -4.80 17.44
N THR A 31 -46.58 -5.31 16.22
CA THR A 31 -45.97 -6.59 15.90
C THR A 31 -44.46 -6.38 15.95
N THR A 32 -43.91 -6.27 17.17
CA THR A 32 -42.51 -6.62 17.38
C THR A 32 -42.43 -8.12 17.11
N ALA A 33 -42.31 -8.48 15.84
CA ALA A 33 -41.91 -9.80 15.42
C ALA A 33 -40.56 -10.04 16.08
N SER A 34 -40.60 -10.75 17.21
CA SER A 34 -39.41 -11.17 17.93
C SER A 34 -38.55 -11.92 16.91
N PRO A 35 -37.31 -11.49 16.62
CA PRO A 35 -36.49 -12.19 15.65
C PRO A 35 -36.36 -13.62 16.16
N ALA A 36 -36.84 -14.57 15.35
CA ALA A 36 -36.69 -15.99 15.61
C ALA A 36 -35.25 -16.26 16.03
N ARG A 37 -35.09 -17.00 17.13
CA ARG A 37 -33.79 -17.37 17.72
C ARG A 37 -32.81 -17.77 16.60
N GLY A 38 -31.82 -16.93 16.32
CA GLY A 38 -30.69 -17.25 15.44
C GLY A 38 -30.40 -16.35 14.24
N ALA A 39 -31.15 -15.27 13.98
CA ALA A 39 -30.79 -14.36 12.88
C ALA A 39 -29.67 -13.39 13.30
N PHE A 40 -28.40 -13.72 12.99
CA PHE A 40 -27.29 -12.76 13.10
C PHE A 40 -27.44 -11.70 11.99
N ILE A 41 -28.01 -10.54 12.33
CA ILE A 41 -28.07 -9.39 11.42
C ILE A 41 -26.64 -8.85 11.24
N VAL A 42 -25.94 -9.32 10.22
CA VAL A 42 -24.67 -8.72 9.78
C VAL A 42 -24.99 -7.32 9.27
N ARG A 43 -24.80 -6.29 10.10
CA ARG A 43 -24.83 -4.91 9.58
C ARG A 43 -23.63 -4.79 8.65
N ALA A 44 -23.83 -4.48 7.37
CA ALA A 44 -22.75 -4.31 6.38
C ALA A 44 -21.63 -3.35 6.88
N ALA A 45 -21.98 -2.38 7.74
CA ALA A 45 -21.04 -1.49 8.41
C ALA A 45 -20.01 -2.21 9.32
N GLN A 46 -20.35 -3.34 9.93
CA GLN A 46 -19.43 -4.12 10.79
C GLN A 46 -18.26 -4.68 9.98
N ASN A 47 -18.51 -5.17 8.76
CA ASN A 47 -17.45 -5.65 7.86
C ASN A 47 -16.53 -4.51 7.40
N LYS A 48 -17.08 -3.31 7.14
CA LYS A 48 -16.29 -2.13 6.77
C LYS A 48 -15.34 -1.71 7.90
N VAL A 49 -15.84 -1.60 9.13
CA VAL A 49 -15.02 -1.22 10.30
C VAL A 49 -13.92 -2.25 10.56
N ALA A 50 -14.23 -3.54 10.47
CA ALA A 50 -13.24 -4.60 10.64
C ALA A 50 -12.12 -4.53 9.58
N ARG A 51 -12.48 -4.31 8.30
CA ARG A 51 -11.50 -4.13 7.21
C ARG A 51 -10.65 -2.88 7.40
N THR A 52 -11.23 -1.78 7.87
CA THR A 52 -10.46 -0.56 8.18
C THR A 52 -9.43 -0.81 9.28
N ARG A 53 -9.81 -1.50 10.37
CA ARG A 53 -8.90 -1.85 11.46
C ARG A 53 -7.76 -2.78 10.99
N LEU A 54 -8.08 -3.80 10.21
CA LEU A 54 -7.10 -4.72 9.62
C LEU A 54 -6.10 -3.96 8.72
N SER A 55 -6.61 -3.14 7.81
CA SER A 55 -5.80 -2.33 6.89
C SER A 55 -4.86 -1.38 7.65
N GLN A 56 -5.34 -0.74 8.72
CA GLN A 56 -4.49 0.11 9.57
C GLN A 56 -3.35 -0.70 10.22
N LYS A 57 -3.64 -1.89 10.77
CA LYS A 57 -2.65 -2.78 11.38
C LYS A 57 -1.60 -3.23 10.37
N GLU A 58 -2.03 -3.71 9.20
CA GLU A 58 -1.15 -4.16 8.13
C GLU A 58 -0.33 -3.00 7.56
N ARG A 59 -0.92 -1.81 7.41
CA ARG A 59 -0.22 -0.60 6.97
C ARG A 59 0.92 -0.25 7.92
N LEU A 60 0.70 -0.27 9.24
CA LEU A 60 1.74 0.02 10.23
C LEU A 60 2.88 -1.00 10.17
N TYR A 61 2.55 -2.30 10.10
CA TYR A 61 3.54 -3.37 9.98
C TYR A 61 4.36 -3.25 8.68
N ASN A 62 3.68 -3.08 7.54
CA ASN A 62 4.31 -2.93 6.23
C ASN A 62 5.16 -1.66 6.16
N LYS A 63 4.70 -0.56 6.76
CA LYS A 63 5.46 0.69 6.85
C LYS A 63 6.76 0.46 7.62
N ALA A 64 6.69 -0.15 8.80
CA ALA A 64 7.86 -0.42 9.64
C ALA A 64 8.91 -1.28 8.90
N ARG A 65 8.50 -2.38 8.26
CA ARG A 65 9.42 -3.25 7.51
C ARG A 65 9.98 -2.57 6.26
N LYS A 66 9.18 -1.76 5.55
CA LYS A 66 9.66 -0.98 4.40
C LYS A 66 10.66 0.10 4.81
N SER A 67 10.40 0.84 5.89
CA SER A 67 11.34 1.84 6.42
C SER A 67 12.62 1.20 6.93
N GLU A 68 12.52 0.06 7.60
CA GLU A 68 13.67 -0.71 8.09
C GLU A 68 14.63 -1.07 6.93
N ILE A 69 14.10 -1.60 5.82
CA ILE A 69 14.91 -1.91 4.63
C ILE A 69 15.52 -0.64 4.03
N THR A 70 14.73 0.43 3.87
CA THR A 70 15.23 1.69 3.31
C THR A 70 16.37 2.24 4.15
N THR A 71 16.27 2.20 5.48
CA THR A 71 17.32 2.67 6.39
C THR A 71 18.59 1.82 6.28
N ARG A 72 18.48 0.48 6.28
CA ARG A 72 19.67 -0.38 6.10
C ARG A 72 20.34 -0.19 4.75
N MET A 73 19.55 -0.08 3.67
CA MET A 73 20.09 0.21 2.34
C MET A 73 20.80 1.57 2.28
N LYS A 74 20.23 2.61 2.91
CA LYS A 74 20.88 3.92 3.01
C LYS A 74 22.24 3.83 3.69
N LYS A 75 22.35 3.08 4.80
CA LYS A 75 23.65 2.86 5.47
C LYS A 75 24.66 2.23 4.52
N VAL A 76 24.27 1.19 3.76
CA VAL A 76 25.15 0.56 2.77
C VAL A 76 25.62 1.57 1.73
N PHE A 77 24.71 2.38 1.17
CA PHE A 77 25.08 3.34 0.12
C PHE A 77 25.95 4.49 0.62
N VAL A 78 25.68 5.01 1.82
CA VAL A 78 26.50 6.08 2.43
C VAL A 78 27.92 5.57 2.69
N ASN A 79 28.07 4.42 3.36
CA ASN A 79 29.39 3.83 3.60
C ASN A 79 30.11 3.52 2.27
N ALA A 80 29.41 2.97 1.28
CA ALA A 80 30.02 2.70 -0.01
C ALA A 80 30.45 3.97 -0.75
N SER A 81 29.68 5.07 -0.67
CA SER A 81 30.08 6.35 -1.26
C SER A 81 31.29 6.98 -0.57
N GLU A 82 31.38 6.84 0.76
CA GLU A 82 32.54 7.31 1.53
C GLU A 82 33.81 6.53 1.14
N LEU A 83 33.69 5.21 0.99
CA LEU A 83 34.80 4.34 0.57
C LEU A 83 35.21 4.54 -0.89
N MET A 84 34.28 4.92 -1.77
CA MET A 84 34.60 5.31 -3.15
C MET A 84 35.39 6.62 -3.19
N ALA A 85 35.07 7.58 -2.31
CA ALA A 85 35.75 8.88 -2.24
C ALA A 85 37.12 8.82 -1.55
N ALA A 86 37.33 7.87 -0.63
CA ALA A 86 38.62 7.68 0.01
C ALA A 86 39.63 7.05 -0.95
N ASP A 87 40.87 7.56 -1.02
CA ASP A 87 41.89 7.08 -1.97
C ASP A 87 42.33 5.63 -1.69
N ALA A 88 42.53 5.28 -0.42
CA ALA A 88 42.89 3.93 0.02
C ALA A 88 41.67 3.20 0.62
N CYS A 89 41.37 2.00 0.10
CA CYS A 89 40.43 1.07 0.72
C CYS A 89 41.24 -0.04 1.38
N THR A 90 41.02 -0.27 2.68
CA THR A 90 41.59 -1.44 3.35
C THR A 90 40.63 -2.63 3.21
N GLU A 91 41.17 -3.86 3.24
CA GLU A 91 40.34 -5.08 3.25
C GLU A 91 39.35 -5.11 4.42
N ALA A 92 39.70 -4.46 5.55
CA ALA A 92 38.83 -4.33 6.70
C ALA A 92 37.54 -3.54 6.38
N ASP A 93 37.65 -2.47 5.59
CA ASP A 93 36.51 -1.64 5.21
C ASP A 93 35.54 -2.39 4.27
N ILE A 94 36.10 -3.20 3.36
CA ILE A 94 35.33 -4.08 2.47
C ILE A 94 34.57 -5.12 3.31
N SER A 95 35.21 -5.71 4.31
CA SER A 95 34.55 -6.65 5.23
C SER A 95 33.41 -5.98 6.01
N GLY A 96 33.61 -4.74 6.47
CA GLY A 96 32.57 -3.93 7.12
C GLY A 96 31.37 -3.71 6.20
N LEU A 97 31.60 -3.35 4.94
CA LEU A 97 30.54 -3.18 3.96
C LEU A 97 29.78 -4.50 3.69
N GLU A 98 30.47 -5.64 3.64
CA GLU A 98 29.85 -6.95 3.45
C GLU A 98 28.93 -7.34 4.60
N THR A 99 29.30 -7.03 5.85
CA THR A 99 28.41 -7.26 7.00
C THR A 99 27.12 -6.44 6.88
N LEU A 100 27.21 -5.16 6.51
CA LEU A 100 26.04 -4.30 6.31
C LEU A 100 25.15 -4.81 5.16
N ILE A 101 25.75 -5.30 4.07
CA ILE A 101 25.01 -5.90 2.96
C ILE A 101 24.31 -7.19 3.43
N SER A 102 24.97 -8.02 4.24
CA SER A 102 24.37 -9.25 4.82
C SER A 102 23.15 -8.92 5.67
N GLU A 103 23.22 -7.90 6.53
CA GLU A 103 22.08 -7.45 7.32
C GLU A 103 20.92 -6.91 6.46
N ALA A 104 21.25 -6.08 5.46
CA ALA A 104 20.27 -5.51 4.56
C ALA A 104 19.55 -6.61 3.75
N THR A 105 20.30 -7.56 3.18
CA THR A 105 19.74 -8.68 2.39
C THR A 105 18.87 -9.60 3.24
N LYS A 106 19.28 -9.93 4.48
CA LYS A 106 18.44 -10.66 5.45
C LYS A 106 17.11 -9.95 5.69
N SER A 107 17.11 -8.62 5.82
CA SER A 107 15.89 -7.85 6.04
C SER A 107 14.95 -7.84 4.82
N VAL A 108 15.53 -7.79 3.62
CA VAL A 108 14.79 -7.88 2.34
C VAL A 108 14.13 -9.25 2.22
N ASP A 109 14.86 -10.33 2.50
CA ASP A 109 14.34 -11.70 2.37
C ASP A 109 13.23 -12.00 3.36
N LYS A 110 13.39 -11.53 4.60
CA LYS A 110 12.30 -11.60 5.59
C LYS A 110 11.06 -10.82 5.13
N ALA A 111 11.19 -9.75 4.35
CA ALA A 111 10.03 -9.02 3.82
C ALA A 111 9.40 -9.69 2.60
N VAL A 112 10.20 -10.37 1.76
CA VAL A 112 9.71 -11.17 0.63
C VAL A 112 8.96 -12.40 1.14
N ALA A 113 9.54 -13.14 2.09
CA ALA A 113 8.91 -14.33 2.68
C ALA A 113 7.58 -14.02 3.37
N ARG A 114 7.42 -12.81 3.92
CA ARG A 114 6.19 -12.33 4.56
C ARG A 114 5.20 -11.67 3.58
N GLY A 115 5.51 -11.63 2.28
CA GLY A 115 4.62 -11.06 1.26
C GLY A 115 4.52 -9.52 1.26
N ILE A 116 5.35 -8.81 2.03
CA ILE A 116 5.37 -7.34 2.09
C ILE A 116 5.98 -6.74 0.83
N LEU A 117 6.95 -7.47 0.26
CA LEU A 117 7.66 -7.09 -0.96
C LEU A 117 7.52 -8.19 -2.01
N HIS A 118 7.20 -7.80 -3.24
CA HIS A 118 7.17 -8.75 -4.35
C HIS A 118 8.58 -9.28 -4.65
N LYS A 119 8.69 -10.57 -5.05
CA LYS A 119 9.96 -11.26 -5.36
C LYS A 119 10.89 -10.45 -6.27
N ASN A 120 10.34 -9.85 -7.33
CA ASN A 120 11.12 -9.05 -8.27
C ASN A 120 11.65 -7.76 -7.61
N THR A 121 10.87 -7.14 -6.73
CA THR A 121 11.32 -5.94 -6.02
C THR A 121 12.40 -6.29 -5.00
N GLY A 122 12.31 -7.45 -4.35
CA GLY A 122 13.39 -7.98 -3.51
C GLY A 122 14.67 -8.21 -4.32
N ALA A 123 14.57 -8.91 -5.45
CA ALA A 123 15.69 -9.18 -6.35
C ALA A 123 16.36 -7.89 -6.84
N ARG A 124 15.59 -6.88 -7.28
CA ARG A 124 16.14 -5.57 -7.70
C ARG A 124 16.91 -4.87 -6.59
N ARG A 125 16.42 -4.93 -5.34
CA ARG A 125 17.13 -4.31 -4.19
C ARG A 125 18.44 -5.01 -3.88
N LYS A 126 18.48 -6.34 -3.94
CA LYS A 126 19.72 -7.13 -3.78
C LYS A 126 20.71 -6.81 -4.89
N ALA A 127 20.28 -6.87 -6.14
CA ALA A 127 21.10 -6.58 -7.31
C ALA A 127 21.74 -5.19 -7.23
N ARG A 128 20.99 -4.18 -6.75
CA ARG A 128 21.52 -2.82 -6.57
C ARG A 128 22.67 -2.75 -5.56
N MET A 129 22.56 -3.41 -4.41
CA MET A 129 23.63 -3.42 -3.40
C MET A 129 24.86 -4.19 -3.91
N SER A 130 24.64 -5.33 -4.58
CA SER A 130 25.73 -6.11 -5.19
C SER A 130 26.45 -5.35 -6.29
N LYS A 131 25.72 -4.58 -7.11
CA LYS A 131 26.30 -3.73 -8.17
C LYS A 131 27.25 -2.70 -7.57
N TYR A 132 26.82 -2.01 -6.51
CA TYR A 132 27.63 -1.01 -5.83
C TYR A 132 28.93 -1.59 -5.24
N LYS A 133 28.83 -2.79 -4.64
CA LYS A 133 30.02 -3.53 -4.17
C LYS A 133 30.98 -3.85 -5.33
N GLN A 134 30.46 -4.28 -6.48
CA GLN A 134 31.30 -4.59 -7.65
C GLN A 134 31.92 -3.34 -8.27
N GLU A 135 31.19 -2.23 -8.33
CA GLU A 135 31.71 -0.93 -8.79
C GLU A 135 32.89 -0.50 -7.92
N LEU A 136 32.73 -0.53 -6.58
CA LEU A 136 33.80 -0.22 -5.64
C LEU A 136 35.04 -1.11 -5.85
N ARG A 137 34.85 -2.42 -6.06
CA ARG A 137 35.97 -3.34 -6.33
C ARG A 137 36.67 -3.07 -7.66
N ARG A 138 35.92 -2.65 -8.69
CA ARG A 138 36.49 -2.29 -10.01
C ARG A 138 37.29 -0.99 -9.93
N ASP A 139 36.75 0.04 -9.31
CA ASP A 139 37.42 1.35 -9.19
C ASP A 139 38.74 1.24 -8.43
N LYS A 140 38.80 0.33 -7.45
CA LYS A 140 40.00 0.04 -6.67
C LYS A 140 40.92 -1.01 -7.32
N GLY A 141 40.59 -1.51 -8.52
CA GLY A 141 41.42 -2.46 -9.27
C GLY A 141 41.45 -3.89 -8.71
N LEU A 142 40.62 -4.22 -7.72
CA LEU A 142 40.53 -5.54 -7.07
C LEU A 142 39.73 -6.56 -7.90
N LEU A 143 39.08 -6.13 -8.97
CA LEU A 143 38.33 -7.00 -9.88
C LEU A 143 38.61 -6.62 -11.33
N THR A 144 39.34 -7.48 -12.04
CA THR A 144 39.46 -7.43 -13.51
C THR A 144 38.23 -8.08 -14.14
N ALA A 145 37.78 -7.54 -15.28
CA ALA A 145 36.51 -7.86 -15.95
C ALA A 145 36.34 -9.35 -16.30
#